data_AF-A0AAU2L600-F1
#
_entry.id   AF-A0AAU2L600-F1
#
_cell.length_a   1.000
_cell.length_b   1.000
_cell.length_c   1.000
_cell.angle_alpha   90.00
_cell.angle_beta   90.00
_cell.angle_gamma   90.00
#
_symmetry.space_group_name_H-M   'P 1'
#
loop_
_entity.id
_entity.type
_entity.pdbx_description
1 polymer ?
#
loop_
_entity_poly.entity_id
_entity_poly.type
_entity_poly.pdbx_seq_one_letter_code
_entity_poly.pdbx_strand_id
1 'polypeptide(L)'
;MPKKLIQPTYDELIAEAIVNAAMGTVRIHFDDQSAPGLIDFGLGPRLDAEVTDVLEVSSKRDQDTNAMWQQINRVYDGRVHEVLRCGWAVQFEHGATIGKGASDRVIAFLVDLEKRGITKVSADPADLFQEAGNPFPSTDNLRDAATARELGLNVVHQIGDSPDLAGRIFPSSFVPTGIARATADAVSPYVDDFLDTTTGANKIKKLAEKGSGKRQHLFIWSDISHTSVGFALKRGWLPSDAPTLPDHIHTLWLGSFFSFENVYTWRCEEGWRVHRVAEVLLRWNRRAHDGSRPALRNGFAPAGPPAVRTQSAGHPIKTAVPHRQPTAKGQVSDPQHPSPQVTDPAHY
;
A
#
# COMPACT_ATOMS: atom_id res chain seq x y z
N MET A 1 23.17 34.04 -19.65
CA MET A 1 22.69 33.96 -18.24
C MET A 1 22.99 32.56 -17.73
N PRO A 2 23.60 32.37 -16.54
CA PRO A 2 23.85 31.03 -16.02
C PRO A 2 22.53 30.28 -15.80
N LYS A 3 22.45 29.03 -16.27
CA LYS A 3 21.28 28.15 -16.09
C LYS A 3 21.08 27.91 -14.59
N LYS A 4 19.88 28.22 -14.09
CA LYS A 4 19.55 27.99 -12.67
C LYS A 4 19.59 26.48 -12.39
N LEU A 5 20.43 26.08 -11.44
CA LEU A 5 20.51 24.69 -10.99
C LEU A 5 19.18 24.24 -10.41
N ILE A 6 18.75 23.03 -10.77
CA ILE A 6 17.49 22.44 -10.31
C ILE A 6 17.76 21.69 -9.01
N GLN A 7 16.88 21.86 -8.03
CA GLN A 7 16.95 21.12 -6.77
C GLN A 7 16.22 19.79 -6.92
N PRO A 8 16.62 18.74 -6.16
CA PRO A 8 15.88 17.49 -6.13
C PRO A 8 14.44 17.72 -5.67
N THR A 9 13.54 16.92 -6.21
CA THR A 9 12.14 16.87 -5.81
C THR A 9 12.02 16.37 -4.37
N TYR A 10 10.85 16.61 -3.76
CA TYR A 10 10.58 16.13 -2.40
C TYR A 10 10.67 14.60 -2.27
N ASP A 11 10.22 13.86 -3.29
CA ASP A 11 10.21 12.39 -3.30
C ASP A 11 11.62 11.81 -3.38
N GLU A 12 12.48 12.46 -4.19
CA GLU A 12 13.90 12.18 -4.29
C GLU A 12 14.61 12.43 -2.94
N LEU A 13 14.31 13.55 -2.27
CA LEU A 13 14.89 13.87 -0.97
C LEU A 13 14.48 12.86 0.12
N ILE A 14 13.23 12.40 0.14
CA ILE A 14 12.80 11.37 1.10
C ILE A 14 13.48 10.04 0.80
N ALA A 15 13.50 9.61 -0.46
CA ALA A 15 14.17 8.37 -0.87
C ALA A 15 15.66 8.39 -0.48
N GLU A 16 16.36 9.49 -0.79
CA GLU A 16 17.76 9.70 -0.40
C GLU A 16 17.96 9.60 1.11
N ALA A 17 17.10 10.27 1.91
CA ALA A 17 17.18 10.21 3.36
C ALA A 17 16.98 8.78 3.90
N ILE A 18 16.05 8.02 3.32
CA ILE A 18 15.79 6.62 3.69
C ILE A 18 17.01 5.75 3.40
N VAL A 19 17.53 5.81 2.17
CA VAL A 19 18.71 5.04 1.74
C VAL A 19 19.92 5.39 2.61
N ASN A 20 20.18 6.67 2.82
CA ASN A 20 21.31 7.14 3.64
C ASN A 20 21.24 6.64 5.08
N ALA A 21 20.07 6.70 5.71
CA ALA A 21 19.94 6.22 7.09
C ALA A 21 19.96 4.69 7.22
N ALA A 22 19.48 3.96 6.22
CA ALA A 22 19.57 2.50 6.19
C ALA A 22 20.99 1.98 5.91
N MET A 23 21.72 2.63 5.00
CA MET A 23 23.08 2.25 4.61
C MET A 23 24.18 2.91 5.44
N GLY A 24 23.83 3.94 6.22
CA GLY A 24 24.79 4.74 6.96
C GLY A 24 25.62 5.68 6.08
N THR A 25 25.15 6.00 4.88
CA THR A 25 25.81 6.89 3.92
C THR A 25 25.29 8.32 4.04
N VAL A 26 25.88 9.21 3.24
CA VAL A 26 25.48 10.60 3.10
C VAL A 26 25.54 11.04 1.63
N ARG A 27 24.66 11.94 1.22
CA ARG A 27 24.72 12.60 -0.09
C ARG A 27 25.99 13.44 -0.24
N ILE A 28 26.75 13.19 -1.31
CA ILE A 28 27.93 13.96 -1.74
C ILE A 28 27.54 14.93 -2.86
N HIS A 29 26.78 14.45 -3.86
CA HIS A 29 26.26 15.28 -4.94
C HIS A 29 24.85 14.81 -5.38
N PHE A 30 24.18 15.61 -6.19
CA PHE A 30 22.87 15.31 -6.78
C PHE A 30 22.80 15.81 -8.22
N ASP A 31 21.84 15.31 -9.00
CA ASP A 31 21.54 15.81 -10.35
C ASP A 31 20.96 17.22 -10.27
N ASP A 32 21.80 18.22 -10.58
CA ASP A 32 21.44 19.62 -10.67
C ASP A 32 21.11 20.09 -12.10
N GLN A 33 21.08 19.14 -13.05
CA GLN A 33 20.91 19.31 -14.50
C GLN A 33 21.95 20.23 -15.17
N SER A 34 23.13 20.34 -14.57
CA SER A 34 24.29 20.99 -15.19
C SER A 34 24.83 20.20 -16.38
N ALA A 35 24.66 18.88 -16.37
CA ALA A 35 25.02 17.98 -17.46
C ALA A 35 23.86 17.00 -17.78
N PRO A 36 23.75 16.51 -19.04
CA PRO A 36 22.73 15.55 -19.40
C PRO A 36 22.99 14.18 -18.75
N GLY A 37 21.96 13.62 -18.12
CA GLY A 37 21.96 12.26 -17.60
C GLY A 37 22.81 12.05 -16.34
N LEU A 38 22.95 13.05 -15.47
CA LEU A 38 23.59 12.88 -14.16
C LEU A 38 22.75 11.99 -13.27
N ILE A 39 23.37 11.13 -12.46
CA ILE A 39 22.63 10.30 -11.49
C ILE A 39 21.95 11.20 -10.45
N ASP A 40 20.72 10.85 -10.07
CA ASP A 40 19.92 11.64 -9.11
C ASP A 40 20.72 11.92 -7.83
N PHE A 41 21.42 10.92 -7.29
CA PHE A 41 22.35 11.10 -6.16
C PHE A 41 23.63 10.25 -6.21
N GLY A 42 24.75 10.88 -5.86
CA GLY A 42 25.98 10.19 -5.46
C GLY A 42 26.13 10.17 -3.94
N LEU A 43 26.34 8.99 -3.37
CA LEU A 43 26.41 8.74 -1.93
C LEU A 43 27.78 8.17 -1.53
N GLY A 44 28.19 8.46 -0.31
CA GLY A 44 29.41 7.90 0.29
C GLY A 44 29.35 7.92 1.81
N PRO A 45 30.39 7.42 2.51
CA PRO A 45 30.36 7.28 3.97
C PRO A 45 30.39 8.64 4.71
N ARG A 46 30.90 9.69 4.07
CA ARG A 46 31.02 11.06 4.61
C ARG A 46 31.08 12.08 3.47
N LEU A 47 30.86 13.36 3.79
CA LEU A 47 30.74 14.46 2.81
C LEU A 47 31.98 14.67 1.94
N ASP A 48 33.16 14.40 2.48
CA ASP A 48 34.46 14.59 1.84
C ASP A 48 35.05 13.30 1.28
N ALA A 49 34.32 12.19 1.36
CA ALA A 49 34.76 10.92 0.76
C ALA A 49 34.43 10.86 -0.73
N GLU A 50 35.05 9.89 -1.41
CA GLU A 50 34.60 9.52 -2.75
C GLU A 50 33.20 8.91 -2.72
N VAL A 51 32.50 9.07 -3.83
CA VAL A 51 31.22 8.41 -4.08
C VAL A 51 31.48 6.92 -4.21
N THR A 52 30.77 6.10 -3.42
CA THR A 52 30.86 4.63 -3.45
C THR A 52 29.55 4.00 -3.94
N ASP A 53 28.45 4.73 -3.81
CA ASP A 53 27.11 4.28 -4.08
C ASP A 53 26.39 5.34 -4.92
N VAL A 54 25.57 4.91 -5.86
CA VAL A 54 24.77 5.79 -6.71
C VAL A 54 23.30 5.40 -6.63
N LEU A 55 22.42 6.38 -6.61
CA LEU A 55 20.99 6.19 -6.39
C LEU A 55 20.20 6.90 -7.48
N GLU A 56 19.40 6.13 -8.21
CA GLU A 56 18.31 6.65 -9.05
C GLU A 56 16.98 6.47 -8.32
N VAL A 57 16.15 7.51 -8.38
CA VAL A 57 14.81 7.49 -7.82
C VAL A 57 13.80 7.61 -8.94
N SER A 58 12.76 6.78 -8.89
CA SER A 58 11.61 6.88 -9.76
C SER A 58 10.37 7.11 -8.91
N SER A 59 9.74 8.26 -9.14
CA SER A 59 8.41 8.56 -8.61
C SER A 59 7.50 8.90 -9.78
N LYS A 60 6.46 8.08 -10.00
CA LYS A 60 5.35 8.45 -10.87
C LYS A 60 4.18 8.81 -9.98
N ARG A 61 3.93 10.11 -9.82
CA ARG A 61 2.69 10.61 -9.23
C ARG A 61 1.72 10.88 -10.35
N ASP A 62 0.69 10.06 -10.45
CA ASP A 62 -0.47 10.39 -11.26
C ASP A 62 -1.27 11.45 -10.49
N GLN A 63 -1.21 12.71 -10.93
CA GLN A 63 -1.77 13.83 -10.15
C GLN A 63 -3.28 13.70 -9.98
N ASP A 64 -3.98 13.23 -11.01
CA ASP A 64 -5.43 13.08 -11.01
C ASP A 64 -5.84 11.92 -10.09
N THR A 65 -5.12 10.80 -10.16
CA THR A 65 -5.29 9.65 -9.26
C THR A 65 -5.00 10.03 -7.81
N ASN A 66 -3.92 10.76 -7.56
CA ASN A 66 -3.59 11.23 -6.20
C ASN A 66 -4.64 12.18 -5.65
N ALA A 67 -5.15 13.11 -6.47
CA ALA A 67 -6.23 14.01 -6.07
C ALA A 67 -7.52 13.24 -5.75
N MET A 68 -7.89 12.25 -6.58
CA MET A 68 -9.02 11.36 -6.33
C MET A 68 -8.86 10.60 -5.01
N TRP A 69 -7.72 9.94 -4.79
CA TRP A 69 -7.48 9.16 -3.56
C TRP A 69 -7.46 10.02 -2.29
N GLN A 70 -6.95 11.25 -2.36
CA GLN A 70 -7.05 12.20 -1.24
C GLN A 70 -8.51 12.56 -0.91
N GLN A 71 -9.37 12.69 -1.92
CA GLN A 71 -10.79 12.94 -1.72
C GLN A 71 -11.51 11.71 -1.16
N ILE A 72 -11.23 10.52 -1.70
CA ILE A 72 -11.71 9.22 -1.20
C ILE A 72 -11.38 9.08 0.29
N ASN A 73 -10.11 9.22 0.67
CA ASN A 73 -9.67 9.05 2.05
C ASN A 73 -10.33 10.08 2.97
N ARG A 74 -10.47 11.33 2.52
CA ARG A 74 -11.15 12.38 3.30
C ARG A 74 -12.59 12.01 3.62
N VAL A 75 -13.30 11.33 2.71
CA VAL A 75 -14.73 11.05 2.82
C VAL A 75 -15.01 9.72 3.51
N TYR A 76 -14.24 8.67 3.20
CA TYR A 76 -14.57 7.29 3.60
C TYR A 76 -13.62 6.71 4.66
N ASP A 77 -12.33 7.11 4.69
CA ASP A 77 -11.35 6.47 5.59
C ASP A 77 -11.71 6.70 7.07
N GLY A 78 -11.78 5.59 7.81
CA GLY A 78 -12.13 5.56 9.23
C GLY A 78 -13.55 6.01 9.57
N ARG A 79 -14.44 6.26 8.59
CA ARG A 79 -15.81 6.73 8.84
C ARG A 79 -16.81 5.58 8.89
N VAL A 80 -17.80 5.73 9.76
CA VAL A 80 -18.98 4.85 9.85
C VAL A 80 -20.21 5.64 9.39
N HIS A 81 -20.90 5.10 8.41
CA HIS A 81 -22.14 5.64 7.84
C HIS A 81 -23.31 4.86 8.41
N GLU A 82 -24.01 5.42 9.40
CA GLU A 82 -25.05 4.74 10.18
C GLU A 82 -26.24 4.21 9.34
N VAL A 83 -26.42 4.75 8.13
CA VAL A 83 -27.48 4.32 7.21
C VAL A 83 -27.17 3.00 6.49
N LEU A 84 -25.90 2.58 6.46
CA LEU A 84 -25.44 1.32 5.88
C LEU A 84 -25.38 0.26 6.98
N ARG A 85 -26.00 -0.90 6.74
CA ARG A 85 -25.99 -2.04 7.67
C ARG A 85 -24.75 -2.90 7.50
N CYS A 86 -24.15 -2.88 6.31
CA CYS A 86 -23.04 -3.73 5.93
C CYS A 86 -21.80 -2.90 5.61
N GLY A 87 -20.64 -3.55 5.61
CA GLY A 87 -19.41 -3.04 5.03
C GLY A 87 -19.38 -3.29 3.53
N TRP A 88 -18.83 -2.34 2.80
CA TRP A 88 -18.76 -2.36 1.33
C TRP A 88 -17.34 -2.10 0.84
N ALA A 89 -16.83 -2.96 -0.03
CA ALA A 89 -15.67 -2.66 -0.85
C ALA A 89 -16.13 -1.94 -2.13
N VAL A 90 -15.52 -0.80 -2.44
CA VAL A 90 -15.92 0.06 -3.57
C VAL A 90 -14.71 0.38 -4.42
N GLN A 91 -14.76 -0.02 -5.69
CA GLN A 91 -13.77 0.35 -6.68
C GLN A 91 -14.23 1.56 -7.47
N PHE A 92 -13.43 2.62 -7.43
CA PHE A 92 -13.66 3.85 -8.19
C PHE A 92 -12.97 3.77 -9.55
N GLU A 93 -13.61 4.35 -10.56
CA GLU A 93 -13.02 4.58 -11.87
C GLU A 93 -11.89 5.63 -11.76
N HIS A 94 -10.88 5.52 -12.63
CA HIS A 94 -9.81 6.50 -12.67
C HIS A 94 -10.35 7.91 -12.96
N GLY A 95 -9.97 8.88 -12.13
CA GLY A 95 -10.44 10.27 -12.25
C GLY A 95 -11.84 10.53 -11.69
N ALA A 96 -12.46 9.56 -11.00
CA ALA A 96 -13.76 9.76 -10.36
C ALA A 96 -13.74 10.98 -9.42
N THR A 97 -14.74 11.85 -9.54
CA THR A 97 -14.86 13.03 -8.68
C THR A 97 -15.55 12.67 -7.37
N ILE A 98 -14.86 12.87 -6.25
CA ILE A 98 -15.36 12.50 -4.92
C ILE A 98 -15.55 13.78 -4.09
N GLY A 99 -16.80 14.13 -3.83
CA GLY A 99 -17.17 15.29 -3.02
C GLY A 99 -18.49 15.07 -2.30
N LYS A 100 -18.89 16.01 -1.44
CA LYS A 100 -20.05 15.86 -0.53
C LYS A 100 -21.34 15.41 -1.23
N GLY A 101 -21.62 15.90 -2.43
CA GLY A 101 -22.79 15.46 -3.21
C GLY A 101 -22.62 14.11 -3.92
N ALA A 102 -21.40 13.79 -4.39
CA ALA A 102 -21.13 12.52 -5.04
C ALA A 102 -21.10 11.36 -4.02
N SER A 103 -20.53 11.59 -2.83
CA SER A 103 -20.47 10.60 -1.76
C SER A 103 -21.84 10.23 -1.22
N ASP A 104 -22.74 11.21 -1.06
CA ASP A 104 -24.09 10.96 -0.59
C ASP A 104 -24.87 10.10 -1.60
N ARG A 105 -24.63 10.30 -2.90
CA ARG A 105 -25.21 9.45 -3.96
C ARG A 105 -24.65 8.03 -3.94
N VAL A 106 -23.35 7.85 -3.71
CA VAL A 106 -22.75 6.51 -3.54
C VAL A 106 -23.34 5.81 -2.34
N ILE A 107 -23.42 6.47 -1.18
CA ILE A 107 -24.03 5.90 0.03
C ILE A 107 -25.50 5.53 -0.21
N ALA A 108 -26.28 6.42 -0.83
CA ALA A 108 -27.68 6.15 -1.15
C ALA A 108 -27.84 4.94 -2.10
N PHE A 109 -26.96 4.80 -3.09
CA PHE A 109 -26.92 3.66 -3.98
C PHE A 109 -26.64 2.35 -3.22
N LEU A 110 -25.62 2.33 -2.35
CA LEU A 110 -25.31 1.15 -1.53
C LEU A 110 -26.45 0.78 -0.56
N VAL A 111 -27.11 1.76 0.05
CA VAL A 111 -28.30 1.53 0.90
C VAL A 111 -29.44 0.89 0.10
N ASP A 112 -29.64 1.31 -1.16
CA ASP A 112 -30.65 0.73 -2.03
C ASP A 112 -30.31 -0.73 -2.42
N LEU A 113 -29.04 -1.03 -2.70
CA LEU A 113 -28.58 -2.41 -2.92
C LEU A 113 -28.82 -3.30 -1.69
N GLU A 114 -28.51 -2.83 -0.48
CA GLU A 114 -28.79 -3.57 0.76
C GLU A 114 -30.28 -3.88 0.93
N LYS A 115 -31.16 -2.91 0.64
CA LYS A 115 -32.62 -3.10 0.72
C LYS A 115 -33.13 -4.14 -0.27
N ARG A 116 -32.50 -4.23 -1.44
CA ARG A 116 -32.83 -5.21 -2.49
C ARG A 116 -32.12 -6.55 -2.30
N GLY A 117 -31.24 -6.68 -1.31
CA GLY A 117 -30.45 -7.88 -1.07
C GLY A 117 -29.37 -8.14 -2.13
N ILE A 118 -28.96 -7.11 -2.87
CA ILE A 118 -27.91 -7.20 -3.88
C ILE A 118 -26.57 -7.03 -3.18
N THR A 119 -25.69 -8.03 -3.30
CA THR A 119 -24.39 -8.03 -2.61
C THR A 119 -23.26 -7.56 -3.50
N LYS A 120 -23.44 -7.53 -4.83
CA LYS A 120 -22.41 -7.13 -5.79
C LYS A 120 -23.02 -6.47 -7.02
N VAL A 121 -22.36 -5.43 -7.52
CA VAL A 121 -22.63 -4.82 -8.84
C VAL A 121 -21.28 -4.52 -9.49
N SER A 122 -21.13 -4.89 -10.76
CA SER A 122 -19.98 -4.53 -11.58
C SER A 122 -20.44 -3.73 -12.80
N ALA A 123 -19.72 -2.66 -13.11
CA ALA A 123 -19.85 -1.89 -14.33
C ALA A 123 -18.96 -2.45 -15.47
N ASP A 124 -18.10 -3.42 -15.17
CA ASP A 124 -17.29 -4.15 -16.16
C ASP A 124 -18.20 -5.10 -16.96
N PRO A 125 -18.28 -4.94 -18.30
CA PRO A 125 -19.01 -5.86 -19.15
C PRO A 125 -18.62 -7.33 -18.93
N ALA A 126 -17.35 -7.64 -18.68
CA ALA A 126 -16.89 -9.02 -18.50
C ALA A 126 -17.49 -9.68 -17.24
N ASP A 127 -17.62 -8.94 -16.15
CA ASP A 127 -18.22 -9.42 -14.90
C ASP A 127 -19.74 -9.60 -15.01
N LEU A 128 -20.40 -8.75 -15.82
CA LEU A 128 -21.84 -8.82 -16.04
C LEU A 128 -22.30 -10.13 -16.71
N PHE A 129 -21.41 -10.79 -17.45
CA PHE A 129 -21.69 -12.08 -18.10
C PHE A 129 -21.27 -13.29 -17.26
N GLN A 130 -20.55 -13.11 -16.16
CA GLN A 130 -20.06 -14.21 -15.32
C GLN A 130 -20.93 -14.48 -14.08
N GLU A 131 -21.76 -13.53 -13.66
CA GLU A 131 -22.64 -13.74 -12.50
C GLU A 131 -23.81 -14.69 -12.83
N ALA A 132 -23.83 -15.82 -12.11
CA ALA A 132 -24.93 -16.77 -12.00
C ALA A 132 -25.20 -17.73 -13.18
N GLY A 133 -24.23 -17.97 -14.08
CA GLY A 133 -24.42 -18.95 -15.16
C GLY A 133 -25.53 -18.58 -16.16
N ASN A 134 -25.97 -17.32 -16.14
CA ASN A 134 -26.89 -16.76 -17.10
C ASN A 134 -26.09 -16.12 -18.25
N PRO A 135 -26.33 -16.51 -19.51
CA PRO A 135 -25.57 -15.98 -20.64
C PRO A 135 -25.84 -14.48 -20.92
N PHE A 136 -26.84 -13.88 -20.27
CA PHE A 136 -27.21 -12.48 -20.44
C PHE A 136 -27.55 -11.80 -19.11
N PRO A 137 -27.09 -10.56 -18.89
CA PRO A 137 -27.46 -9.77 -17.71
C PRO A 137 -28.95 -9.40 -17.74
N SER A 138 -29.59 -9.35 -16.56
CA SER A 138 -30.96 -8.86 -16.43
C SER A 138 -31.04 -7.34 -16.67
N THR A 139 -32.25 -6.83 -16.96
CA THR A 139 -32.49 -5.37 -17.07
C THR A 139 -32.10 -4.62 -15.80
N ASP A 140 -32.37 -5.21 -14.63
CA ASP A 140 -32.01 -4.61 -13.34
C ASP A 140 -30.48 -4.57 -13.16
N ASN A 141 -29.77 -5.64 -13.52
CA ASN A 141 -28.31 -5.67 -13.49
C ASN A 141 -27.71 -4.59 -14.41
N LEU A 142 -28.26 -4.41 -15.61
CA LEU A 142 -27.82 -3.36 -16.55
C LEU A 142 -28.07 -1.96 -16.00
N ARG A 143 -29.21 -1.75 -15.32
CA ARG A 143 -29.54 -0.47 -14.68
C ARG A 143 -28.62 -0.16 -13.51
N ASP A 144 -28.31 -1.16 -12.68
CA ASP A 144 -27.41 -1.00 -11.54
C ASP A 144 -25.96 -0.75 -12.01
N ALA A 145 -25.51 -1.46 -13.06
CA ALA A 145 -24.23 -1.22 -13.70
C ALA A 145 -24.13 0.19 -14.33
N ALA A 146 -25.20 0.67 -14.97
CA ALA A 146 -25.26 2.04 -15.48
C ALA A 146 -25.19 3.07 -14.35
N THR A 147 -25.91 2.83 -13.26
CA THR A 147 -25.87 3.69 -12.06
C THR A 147 -24.48 3.72 -11.44
N ALA A 148 -23.83 2.56 -11.30
CA ALA A 148 -22.45 2.46 -10.82
C ALA A 148 -21.50 3.29 -11.70
N ARG A 149 -21.61 3.17 -13.04
CA ARG A 149 -20.80 3.95 -14.00
C ARG A 149 -21.04 5.46 -13.87
N GLU A 150 -22.29 5.90 -13.73
CA GLU A 150 -22.62 7.32 -13.51
C GLU A 150 -22.03 7.89 -12.20
N LEU A 151 -21.82 7.02 -11.21
CA LEU A 151 -21.18 7.36 -9.94
C LEU A 151 -19.65 7.25 -9.98
N GLY A 152 -19.07 6.88 -11.14
CA GLY A 152 -17.63 6.63 -11.29
C GLY A 152 -17.17 5.41 -10.51
N LEU A 153 -18.00 4.36 -10.44
CA LEU A 153 -17.70 3.11 -9.76
C LEU A 153 -17.54 1.98 -10.80
N ASN A 154 -16.45 1.23 -10.66
CA ASN A 154 -16.22 0.02 -11.45
C ASN A 154 -16.92 -1.18 -10.81
N VAL A 155 -16.78 -1.36 -9.50
CA VAL A 155 -17.32 -2.51 -8.77
C VAL A 155 -17.70 -2.08 -7.37
N VAL A 156 -18.82 -2.59 -6.87
CA VAL A 156 -19.18 -2.56 -5.45
C VAL A 156 -19.48 -3.97 -4.97
N HIS A 157 -18.98 -4.31 -3.78
CA HIS A 157 -19.15 -5.64 -3.21
C HIS A 157 -19.31 -5.55 -1.70
N GLN A 158 -20.38 -6.13 -1.17
CA GLN A 158 -20.62 -6.25 0.25
C GLN A 158 -19.63 -7.25 0.84
N ILE A 159 -18.95 -6.86 1.93
CA ILE A 159 -17.89 -7.67 2.56
C ILE A 159 -18.27 -8.26 3.93
N GLY A 160 -19.42 -7.87 4.48
CA GLY A 160 -19.95 -8.42 5.73
C GLY A 160 -20.77 -7.41 6.52
N ASP A 161 -21.39 -7.85 7.60
CA ASP A 161 -22.25 -7.07 8.50
C ASP A 161 -21.77 -7.10 9.97
N SER A 162 -20.54 -7.59 10.19
CA SER A 162 -19.96 -7.64 11.53
C SER A 162 -19.73 -6.21 12.08
N PRO A 163 -19.70 -6.02 13.42
CA PRO A 163 -19.57 -4.68 14.02
C PRO A 163 -18.33 -3.89 13.59
N ASP A 164 -17.27 -4.58 13.16
CA ASP A 164 -16.04 -3.99 12.63
C ASP A 164 -16.12 -3.61 11.13
N LEU A 165 -17.16 -4.05 10.41
CA LEU A 165 -17.36 -3.76 9.00
C LEU A 165 -18.61 -2.91 8.74
N ALA A 166 -19.66 -3.09 9.53
CA ALA A 166 -20.95 -2.43 9.38
C ALA A 166 -20.81 -0.90 9.26
N GLY A 167 -21.45 -0.34 8.24
CA GLY A 167 -21.46 1.09 7.98
C GLY A 167 -20.19 1.63 7.30
N ARG A 168 -19.19 0.80 6.99
CA ARG A 168 -17.90 1.27 6.45
C ARG A 168 -17.79 1.03 4.95
N ILE A 169 -17.21 2.02 4.26
CA ILE A 169 -16.85 1.91 2.84
C ILE A 169 -15.34 1.76 2.78
N PHE A 170 -14.88 0.72 2.08
CA PHE A 170 -13.49 0.37 1.86
C PHE A 170 -13.15 0.62 0.39
N PRO A 171 -12.54 1.76 0.07
CA PRO A 171 -12.09 2.03 -1.28
C PRO A 171 -11.03 1.02 -1.69
N SER A 172 -11.17 0.45 -2.89
CA SER A 172 -10.31 -0.64 -3.37
C SER A 172 -9.87 -0.40 -4.80
N SER A 173 -8.63 -0.77 -5.14
CA SER A 173 -8.22 -0.97 -6.53
C SER A 173 -8.37 -2.45 -6.88
N PHE A 174 -9.56 -2.91 -7.28
CA PHE A 174 -9.68 -4.28 -7.79
C PHE A 174 -9.16 -4.35 -9.23
N VAL A 175 -7.99 -4.97 -9.39
CA VAL A 175 -7.71 -5.74 -10.62
C VAL A 175 -8.81 -6.82 -10.69
N PRO A 176 -9.25 -7.33 -11.86
CA PRO A 176 -10.51 -8.09 -12.03
C PRO A 176 -10.63 -9.42 -11.26
N THR A 177 -9.71 -9.73 -10.36
CA THR A 177 -9.58 -10.98 -9.63
C THR A 177 -9.95 -10.81 -8.15
N GLY A 178 -11.19 -10.38 -7.90
CA GLY A 178 -11.82 -10.46 -6.57
C GLY A 178 -11.22 -9.53 -5.51
N ILE A 179 -11.71 -9.64 -4.27
CA ILE A 179 -11.16 -8.90 -3.14
C ILE A 179 -9.69 -9.27 -3.04
N ALA A 180 -8.80 -8.40 -3.52
CA ALA A 180 -7.37 -8.64 -3.46
C ALA A 180 -7.05 -9.03 -2.03
N ARG A 181 -6.80 -10.32 -1.80
CA ARG A 181 -6.21 -10.79 -0.55
C ARG A 181 -4.94 -9.98 -0.47
N ALA A 182 -4.89 -9.04 0.45
CA ALA A 182 -3.71 -8.24 0.63
C ALA A 182 -2.60 -9.25 0.96
N THR A 183 -1.77 -9.56 -0.01
CA THR A 183 -0.60 -10.44 0.10
C THR A 183 0.57 -9.70 -0.51
N ALA A 184 1.77 -10.16 -0.20
CA ALA A 184 2.99 -9.57 -0.75
C ALA A 184 3.27 -10.00 -2.20
N ASP A 185 2.46 -10.91 -2.75
CA ASP A 185 2.68 -11.54 -4.07
C ASP A 185 2.55 -10.54 -5.23
N ALA A 186 1.91 -9.39 -5.01
CA ALA A 186 1.79 -8.34 -6.02
C ALA A 186 3.06 -7.47 -6.17
N VAL A 187 4.04 -7.62 -5.27
CA VAL A 187 5.20 -6.72 -5.19
C VAL A 187 6.21 -6.98 -6.30
N SER A 188 6.65 -8.22 -6.49
CA SER A 188 7.64 -8.54 -7.53
C SER A 188 7.08 -8.32 -8.94
N PRO A 189 5.84 -8.73 -9.27
CA PRO A 189 5.22 -8.37 -10.56
C PRO A 189 5.12 -6.87 -10.79
N TYR A 190 4.78 -6.07 -9.76
CA TYR A 190 4.75 -4.61 -9.87
C TYR A 190 6.12 -4.01 -10.22
N VAL A 191 7.19 -4.55 -9.63
CA VAL A 191 8.55 -4.13 -9.92
C VAL A 191 8.91 -4.49 -11.35
N ASP A 192 8.64 -5.73 -11.77
CA ASP A 192 8.97 -6.23 -13.11
C ASP A 192 8.23 -5.41 -14.19
N ASP A 193 6.92 -5.18 -14.00
CA ASP A 193 6.11 -4.33 -14.87
C ASP A 193 6.70 -2.90 -14.97
N PHE A 194 7.18 -2.34 -13.86
CA PHE A 194 7.83 -1.02 -13.87
C PHE A 194 9.13 -1.04 -14.70
N LEU A 195 9.97 -2.06 -14.53
CA LEU A 195 11.24 -2.21 -15.23
C LEU A 195 11.05 -2.31 -16.75
N ASP A 196 9.96 -2.96 -17.18
CA ASP A 196 9.58 -3.10 -18.59
C ASP A 196 9.04 -1.79 -19.21
N THR A 197 8.68 -0.79 -18.40
CA THR A 197 8.31 0.52 -18.93
C THR A 197 9.50 1.28 -19.51
N THR A 198 9.25 2.21 -20.42
CA THR A 198 10.29 3.14 -20.91
C THR A 198 10.95 3.92 -19.77
N THR A 199 10.22 4.24 -18.71
CA THR A 199 10.78 4.96 -17.54
C THR A 199 11.74 4.06 -16.77
N GLY A 200 11.33 2.83 -16.46
CA GLY A 200 12.18 1.84 -15.79
C GLY A 200 13.43 1.53 -16.58
N ALA A 201 13.29 1.20 -17.87
CA ALA A 201 14.40 0.93 -18.78
C ALA A 201 15.39 2.11 -18.86
N ASN A 202 14.90 3.36 -18.89
CA ASN A 202 15.76 4.54 -18.88
C ASN A 202 16.56 4.68 -17.58
N LYS A 203 15.93 4.41 -16.43
CA LYS A 203 16.59 4.46 -15.11
C LYS A 203 17.69 3.38 -15.00
N ILE A 204 17.40 2.16 -15.45
CA ILE A 204 18.38 1.07 -15.53
C ILE A 204 19.56 1.44 -16.43
N LYS A 205 19.28 1.93 -17.65
CA LYS A 205 20.34 2.37 -18.58
C LYS A 205 21.23 3.46 -17.97
N LYS A 206 20.62 4.43 -17.30
CA LYS A 206 21.32 5.53 -16.64
C LYS A 206 22.25 5.02 -15.53
N LEU A 207 21.78 4.10 -14.69
CA LEU A 207 22.62 3.44 -13.66
C LEU A 207 23.77 2.66 -14.29
N ALA A 208 23.53 1.89 -15.36
CA ALA A 208 24.57 1.14 -16.04
C ALA A 208 25.68 2.06 -16.61
N GLU A 209 25.30 3.16 -17.27
CA GLU A 209 26.25 4.05 -17.94
C GLU A 209 27.00 4.98 -16.98
N LYS A 210 26.32 5.50 -15.95
CA LYS A 210 26.84 6.58 -15.09
C LYS A 210 27.20 6.12 -13.68
N GLY A 211 26.69 4.96 -13.29
CA GLY A 211 26.98 4.29 -12.02
C GLY A 211 28.05 3.23 -12.10
N SER A 212 28.70 3.03 -13.25
CA SER A 212 29.70 1.99 -13.43
C SER A 212 30.85 2.12 -12.42
N GLY A 213 31.27 0.99 -11.83
CA GLY A 213 32.29 0.93 -10.80
C GLY A 213 31.84 1.37 -9.40
N LYS A 214 30.54 1.66 -9.21
CA LYS A 214 29.92 1.99 -7.92
C LYS A 214 28.81 0.98 -7.61
N ARG A 215 28.38 0.89 -6.35
CA ARG A 215 27.18 0.12 -6.00
C ARG A 215 25.94 0.89 -6.46
N GLN A 216 25.08 0.22 -7.21
CA GLN A 216 23.96 0.85 -7.92
C GLN A 216 22.64 0.55 -7.21
N HIS A 217 21.91 1.59 -6.88
CA HIS A 217 20.65 1.53 -6.17
C HIS A 217 19.53 2.13 -7.01
N LEU A 218 18.42 1.39 -7.11
CA LEU A 218 17.19 1.88 -7.72
C LEU A 218 16.13 2.01 -6.63
N PHE A 219 15.53 3.19 -6.49
CA PHE A 219 14.40 3.42 -5.59
C PHE A 219 13.14 3.68 -6.40
N ILE A 220 12.10 2.90 -6.14
CA ILE A 220 10.79 3.03 -6.78
C ILE A 220 9.78 3.48 -5.72
N TRP A 221 9.03 4.53 -6.03
CA TRP A 221 7.81 4.86 -5.31
C TRP A 221 6.61 4.28 -6.05
N SER A 222 5.86 3.41 -5.37
CA SER A 222 4.54 3.02 -5.84
C SER A 222 3.56 4.17 -5.68
N ASP A 223 2.72 4.38 -6.69
CA ASP A 223 1.61 5.31 -6.60
C ASP A 223 0.58 4.84 -5.55
N ILE A 224 -0.22 5.79 -5.03
CA ILE A 224 -1.26 5.53 -4.03
C ILE A 224 -2.33 4.55 -4.54
N SER A 225 -2.52 4.48 -5.86
CA SER A 225 -3.46 3.57 -6.51
C SER A 225 -3.05 2.10 -6.51
N HIS A 226 -1.76 1.79 -6.29
CA HIS A 226 -1.28 0.42 -6.16
C HIS A 226 -1.53 -0.09 -4.74
N THR A 227 -2.80 -0.22 -4.37
CA THR A 227 -3.20 -0.51 -2.98
C THR A 227 -2.70 -1.86 -2.48
N SER A 228 -2.52 -2.86 -3.36
CA SER A 228 -1.93 -4.17 -3.00
C SER A 228 -0.50 -4.01 -2.48
N VAL A 229 0.36 -3.29 -3.21
CA VAL A 229 1.73 -2.95 -2.80
C VAL A 229 1.72 -2.09 -1.53
N GLY A 230 0.84 -1.09 -1.49
CA GLY A 230 0.66 -0.21 -0.34
C GLY A 230 0.27 -0.95 0.94
N PHE A 231 -0.69 -1.86 0.87
CA PHE A 231 -1.11 -2.68 2.00
C PHE A 231 -0.04 -3.67 2.43
N ALA A 232 0.64 -4.32 1.48
CA ALA A 232 1.75 -5.21 1.78
C ALA A 232 2.82 -4.46 2.60
N LEU A 233 3.27 -3.30 2.11
CA LEU A 233 4.22 -2.42 2.81
C LEU A 233 3.70 -1.97 4.16
N LYS A 234 2.45 -1.49 4.27
CA LYS A 234 1.84 -1.09 5.55
C LYS A 234 1.85 -2.20 6.59
N ARG A 235 1.63 -3.45 6.15
CA ARG A 235 1.63 -4.64 7.02
C ARG A 235 3.03 -5.23 7.23
N GLY A 236 4.02 -4.82 6.44
CA GLY A 236 5.37 -5.36 6.45
C GLY A 236 5.44 -6.82 5.95
N TRP A 237 4.52 -7.24 5.10
CA TRP A 237 4.52 -8.58 4.53
C TRP A 237 5.54 -8.70 3.41
N LEU A 238 6.55 -9.54 3.63
CA LEU A 238 7.63 -9.73 2.67
C LEU A 238 7.17 -10.61 1.49
N PRO A 239 7.49 -10.24 0.24
CA PRO A 239 7.27 -11.11 -0.91
C PRO A 239 8.16 -12.35 -0.81
N SER A 240 7.68 -13.47 -1.34
CA SER A 240 8.43 -14.73 -1.36
C SER A 240 9.25 -14.94 -2.64
N ASP A 241 8.89 -14.25 -3.72
CA ASP A 241 9.53 -14.32 -5.03
C ASP A 241 10.57 -13.21 -5.21
N ALA A 242 11.51 -13.42 -6.14
CA ALA A 242 12.51 -12.43 -6.51
C ALA A 242 12.01 -11.62 -7.72
N PRO A 243 12.20 -10.29 -7.73
CA PRO A 243 12.00 -9.49 -8.93
C PRO A 243 13.10 -9.77 -9.97
N THR A 244 12.78 -9.51 -11.23
CA THR A 244 13.67 -9.68 -12.38
C THR A 244 14.54 -8.44 -12.58
N LEU A 245 15.62 -8.33 -11.81
CA LEU A 245 16.55 -7.20 -11.88
C LEU A 245 17.81 -7.52 -12.69
N PRO A 246 18.35 -6.55 -13.46
CA PRO A 246 19.66 -6.68 -14.08
C PRO A 246 20.78 -6.82 -13.02
N ASP A 247 21.77 -7.67 -13.29
CA ASP A 247 22.86 -8.00 -12.34
C ASP A 247 23.65 -6.80 -11.80
N HIS A 248 23.69 -5.69 -12.55
CA HIS A 248 24.39 -4.48 -12.10
C HIS A 248 23.62 -3.68 -11.03
N ILE A 249 22.32 -3.94 -10.84
CA ILE A 249 21.52 -3.32 -9.78
C ILE A 249 21.76 -4.07 -8.48
N HIS A 250 22.51 -3.44 -7.58
CA HIS A 250 22.94 -4.08 -6.33
C HIS A 250 21.83 -4.10 -5.28
N THR A 251 20.95 -3.10 -5.27
CA THR A 251 19.84 -3.07 -4.32
C THR A 251 18.67 -2.32 -4.94
N LEU A 252 17.50 -2.96 -4.90
CA LEU A 252 16.23 -2.33 -5.16
C LEU A 252 15.62 -1.83 -3.85
N TRP A 253 15.06 -0.64 -3.87
CA TRP A 253 14.25 -0.08 -2.80
C TRP A 253 12.83 0.18 -3.31
N LEU A 254 11.82 -0.18 -2.53
CA LEU A 254 10.42 0.05 -2.87
C LEU A 254 9.69 0.71 -1.71
N GLY A 255 9.26 1.96 -1.94
CA GLY A 255 8.33 2.68 -1.07
C GLY A 255 6.95 2.79 -1.70
N SER A 256 5.97 3.27 -0.93
CA SER A 256 4.62 3.52 -1.44
C SER A 256 4.07 4.84 -0.92
N PHE A 257 3.42 5.60 -1.80
CA PHE A 257 2.66 6.79 -1.40
C PHE A 257 1.35 6.44 -0.67
N PHE A 258 0.90 5.19 -0.74
CA PHE A 258 -0.22 4.69 0.08
C PHE A 258 0.17 4.57 1.56
N SER A 259 1.42 4.19 1.86
CA SER A 259 1.92 4.03 3.22
C SER A 259 3.41 4.32 3.29
N PHE A 260 3.76 5.38 4.01
CA PHE A 260 5.16 5.80 4.23
C PHE A 260 5.82 5.12 5.42
N GLU A 261 5.14 4.20 6.13
CA GLU A 261 5.67 3.63 7.38
C GLU A 261 6.84 2.68 7.14
N ASN A 262 6.84 1.98 6.02
CA ASN A 262 7.82 0.95 5.68
C ASN A 262 8.35 1.13 4.25
N VAL A 263 9.57 0.68 4.03
CA VAL A 263 10.20 0.53 2.71
C VAL A 263 10.78 -0.87 2.60
N TYR A 264 10.63 -1.50 1.44
CA TYR A 264 11.30 -2.75 1.14
C TYR A 264 12.66 -2.53 0.51
N THR A 265 13.57 -3.44 0.82
CA THR A 265 14.80 -3.63 0.06
C THR A 265 14.89 -5.04 -0.47
N TRP A 266 15.37 -5.19 -1.68
CA TRP A 266 15.76 -6.48 -2.23
C TRP A 266 17.22 -6.46 -2.67
N ARG A 267 17.93 -7.57 -2.38
CA ARG A 267 19.26 -7.88 -2.91
C ARG A 267 19.29 -9.34 -3.33
N CYS A 268 20.00 -9.67 -4.41
CA CYS A 268 20.08 -11.03 -4.93
C CYS A 268 20.53 -12.04 -3.84
N GLU A 269 21.52 -11.68 -3.03
CA GLU A 269 22.06 -12.56 -1.98
C GLU A 269 21.24 -12.58 -0.69
N GLU A 270 20.44 -11.55 -0.42
CA GLU A 270 19.77 -11.37 0.89
C GLU A 270 18.24 -11.51 0.83
N GLY A 271 17.65 -11.49 -0.38
CA GLY A 271 16.22 -11.46 -0.59
C GLY A 271 15.56 -10.16 -0.14
N TRP A 272 14.25 -10.22 0.11
CA TRP A 272 13.45 -9.09 0.59
C TRP A 272 13.67 -8.82 2.08
N ARG A 273 13.74 -7.54 2.44
CA ARG A 273 13.73 -7.04 3.83
C ARG A 273 12.84 -5.80 3.94
N VAL A 274 12.37 -5.54 5.15
CA VAL A 274 11.54 -4.37 5.49
C VAL A 274 12.27 -3.43 6.44
N HIS A 275 12.19 -2.13 6.14
CA HIS A 275 12.76 -1.05 6.94
C HIS A 275 11.64 -0.11 7.40
N ARG A 276 11.56 0.17 8.70
CA ARG A 276 10.62 1.16 9.24
C ARG A 276 11.17 2.57 9.04
N VAL A 277 10.44 3.41 8.30
CA VAL A 277 10.87 4.77 7.94
C VAL A 277 11.01 5.66 9.16
N ALA A 278 10.15 5.54 10.17
CA ALA A 278 10.28 6.32 11.41
C ALA A 278 11.62 6.05 12.12
N GLU A 279 12.07 4.80 12.19
CA GLU A 279 13.35 4.45 12.80
C GLU A 279 14.54 4.95 11.96
N VAL A 280 14.41 4.88 10.64
CA VAL A 280 15.39 5.38 9.66
C VAL A 280 15.52 6.90 9.77
N LEU A 281 14.42 7.66 9.78
CA LEU A 281 14.42 9.11 9.92
C LEU A 281 14.80 9.57 11.33
N LEU A 282 14.49 8.80 12.39
CA LEU A 282 14.99 9.08 13.76
C LEU A 282 16.51 8.87 13.88
N ARG A 283 17.08 7.91 13.16
CA ARG A 283 18.56 7.76 13.05
C ARG A 283 19.16 8.94 12.28
N TRP A 284 18.50 9.41 11.23
CA TRP A 284 18.89 10.60 10.48
C TRP A 284 18.89 11.87 11.33
N ASN A 285 17.77 12.17 12.01
CA ASN A 285 17.63 13.37 12.85
C ASN A 285 18.65 13.43 14.00
N ARG A 286 18.99 12.28 14.61
CA ARG A 286 20.00 12.24 15.66
C ARG A 286 21.41 12.60 15.17
N ARG A 287 21.74 12.28 13.90
CA ARG A 287 23.00 12.69 13.26
C ARG A 287 22.97 14.12 12.70
N ALA A 288 21.81 14.74 12.53
CA ALA A 288 21.74 16.15 12.16
C ALA A 288 21.93 17.07 13.39
N HIS A 289 21.51 16.61 14.57
CA HIS A 289 21.63 17.36 15.82
C HIS A 289 23.05 17.37 16.43
N ASP A 290 23.98 16.55 15.94
CA ASP A 290 25.40 16.60 16.35
C ASP A 290 26.21 17.73 15.68
N GLY A 291 25.55 18.57 14.87
CA GLY A 291 26.15 19.74 14.22
C GLY A 291 26.69 19.49 12.81
N SER A 292 26.52 18.28 12.25
CA SER A 292 27.13 17.92 10.97
C SER A 292 26.36 18.36 9.72
N ARG A 293 25.08 18.78 9.79
CA ARG A 293 24.26 19.16 8.61
C ARG A 293 23.12 20.16 8.91
N PRO A 294 22.67 20.98 7.94
CA PRO A 294 21.51 21.85 8.11
C PRO A 294 20.22 21.02 8.19
N ALA A 295 19.41 21.29 9.21
CA ALA A 295 18.09 20.68 9.39
C ALA A 295 17.14 21.05 8.24
N LEU A 296 16.30 20.11 7.83
CA LEU A 296 15.16 20.39 6.94
C LEU A 296 14.15 21.29 7.67
N ARG A 297 14.35 22.61 7.61
CA ARG A 297 13.28 23.59 7.84
C ARG A 297 12.39 23.58 6.62
N ASN A 298 11.38 22.70 6.58
CA ASN A 298 10.13 22.93 5.86
C ASN A 298 9.09 21.85 6.21
N GLY A 299 8.23 22.19 7.17
CA GLY A 299 6.77 22.05 7.07
C GLY A 299 6.15 20.77 6.53
N PHE A 300 6.40 19.61 7.13
CA PHE A 300 5.37 18.59 7.35
C PHE A 300 5.84 17.69 8.49
N ALA A 301 5.34 17.91 9.70
CA ALA A 301 5.45 16.90 10.75
C ALA A 301 4.51 15.76 10.35
N PRO A 302 4.97 14.50 10.24
CA PRO A 302 4.03 13.39 10.17
C PRO A 302 3.15 13.51 11.42
N ALA A 303 1.83 13.56 11.23
CA ALA A 303 0.90 13.50 12.34
C ALA A 303 1.27 12.25 13.15
N GLY A 304 1.81 12.46 14.34
CA GLY A 304 2.14 11.37 15.24
C GLY A 304 0.88 10.52 15.48
N PRO A 305 1.05 9.24 15.89
CA PRO A 305 -0.09 8.42 16.25
C PRO A 305 -0.96 9.17 17.27
N PRO A 306 -2.30 9.09 17.19
CA PRO A 306 -3.19 9.81 18.08
C PRO A 306 -2.82 9.47 19.52
N ALA A 307 -2.55 10.50 20.32
CA ALA A 307 -2.31 10.36 21.74
C ALA A 307 -3.53 9.68 22.37
N VAL A 308 -3.36 8.43 22.84
CA VAL A 308 -4.34 7.76 23.69
C VAL A 308 -4.39 8.58 24.99
N ARG A 309 -5.39 9.44 25.06
CA ARG A 309 -5.71 10.20 26.27
C ARG A 309 -6.33 9.21 27.25
N THR A 310 -5.51 8.61 28.10
CA THR A 310 -5.97 7.92 29.30
C THR A 310 -6.58 8.97 30.23
N GLN A 311 -7.88 9.22 30.09
CA GLN A 311 -8.65 9.87 31.14
C GLN A 311 -8.81 8.87 32.28
N SER A 312 -7.97 9.01 33.30
CA SER A 312 -8.20 8.42 34.62
C SER A 312 -9.37 9.15 35.28
N ALA A 313 -10.58 8.69 35.03
CA ALA A 313 -11.72 9.00 35.89
C ALA A 313 -11.74 7.98 37.03
N GLY A 314 -11.24 8.40 38.19
CA GLY A 314 -11.40 7.64 39.42
C GLY A 314 -12.85 7.64 39.87
N HIS A 315 -13.38 6.46 40.20
CA HIS A 315 -14.11 6.24 41.45
C HIS A 315 -14.23 4.74 41.75
N PRO A 316 -14.30 4.36 43.04
CA PRO A 316 -13.94 3.03 43.51
C PRO A 316 -15.14 2.08 43.48
N ILE A 317 -14.94 0.87 42.95
CA ILE A 317 -15.89 -0.22 43.16
C ILE A 317 -15.40 -1.09 44.31
N LYS A 318 -16.28 -1.19 45.31
CA LYS A 318 -16.12 -1.91 46.57
C LYS A 318 -15.88 -3.41 46.35
N THR A 319 -14.96 -3.90 47.15
CA THR A 319 -14.68 -5.29 47.49
C THR A 319 -15.95 -6.03 47.96
N ALA A 320 -16.21 -7.21 47.38
CA ALA A 320 -16.95 -8.27 48.04
C ALA A 320 -16.49 -9.63 47.50
N VAL A 321 -15.69 -10.32 48.34
CA VAL A 321 -15.44 -11.77 48.27
C VAL A 321 -16.62 -12.45 48.96
N PRO A 322 -17.11 -13.60 48.46
CA PRO A 322 -16.85 -14.80 49.25
C PRO A 322 -16.47 -16.04 48.42
N HIS A 323 -15.46 -16.70 48.95
CA HIS A 323 -15.19 -18.14 48.95
C HIS A 323 -16.42 -19.06 48.75
N ARG A 324 -16.29 -20.07 47.88
CA ARG A 324 -16.55 -21.50 48.17
C ARG A 324 -16.07 -22.40 47.01
N GLN A 325 -15.26 -23.40 47.36
CA GLN A 325 -14.97 -24.64 46.63
C GLN A 325 -15.60 -25.81 47.44
N PRO A 326 -15.49 -27.11 47.08
CA PRO A 326 -15.60 -27.79 45.77
C PRO A 326 -16.45 -29.10 45.87
N THR A 327 -16.88 -29.68 44.74
CA THR A 327 -17.23 -31.12 44.54
C THR A 327 -17.66 -31.28 43.07
N ALA A 328 -17.51 -32.37 42.32
CA ALA A 328 -16.77 -33.64 42.39
C ALA A 328 -16.92 -34.31 40.99
N LYS A 329 -15.86 -34.99 40.54
CA LYS A 329 -15.79 -36.31 39.85
C LYS A 329 -16.85 -36.74 38.80
N GLY A 330 -16.31 -37.27 37.68
CA GLY A 330 -16.92 -38.13 36.66
C GLY A 330 -16.35 -37.72 35.30
N GLN A 331 -15.33 -38.33 34.69
CA GLN A 331 -14.96 -39.71 34.36
C GLN A 331 -15.87 -40.39 33.31
N VAL A 332 -15.23 -40.78 32.20
CA VAL A 332 -15.59 -41.73 31.11
C VAL A 332 -16.65 -41.20 30.11
N SER A 333 -16.47 -41.17 28.78
CA SER A 333 -16.02 -42.23 27.86
C SER A 333 -15.67 -41.69 26.47
N ASP A 334 -14.61 -42.22 25.83
CA ASP A 334 -14.45 -42.30 24.37
C ASP A 334 -15.51 -43.22 23.75
N PRO A 335 -15.83 -43.07 22.45
CA PRO A 335 -15.43 -44.14 21.54
C PRO A 335 -15.03 -43.69 20.11
N GLN A 336 -13.89 -44.26 19.69
CA GLN A 336 -13.65 -45.01 18.44
C GLN A 336 -14.16 -44.49 17.08
N HIS A 337 -13.19 -44.28 16.19
CA HIS A 337 -13.25 -44.34 14.73
C HIS A 337 -14.02 -45.56 14.18
N PRO A 338 -14.54 -45.44 12.94
CA PRO A 338 -13.85 -46.13 11.84
C PRO A 338 -13.74 -45.30 10.54
N SER A 339 -12.55 -45.32 9.93
CA SER A 339 -12.38 -45.32 8.45
C SER A 339 -12.24 -46.80 8.05
N PRO A 340 -12.69 -47.29 6.87
CA PRO A 340 -12.03 -46.97 5.59
C PRO A 340 -12.92 -47.05 4.31
N GLN A 341 -12.32 -46.69 3.17
CA GLN A 341 -12.55 -47.13 1.75
C GLN A 341 -12.40 -45.89 0.85
N VAL A 342 -11.26 -45.62 0.19
CA VAL A 342 -10.60 -46.31 -0.93
C VAL A 342 -11.58 -47.00 -1.88
N THR A 343 -11.96 -46.28 -2.93
CA THR A 343 -12.14 -46.81 -4.29
C THR A 343 -11.88 -45.69 -5.30
N ASP A 344 -10.77 -45.82 -6.01
CA ASP A 344 -10.61 -45.42 -7.41
C ASP A 344 -10.40 -46.76 -8.15
N PRO A 345 -10.94 -46.98 -9.37
CA PRO A 345 -10.18 -46.50 -10.52
C PRO A 345 -10.99 -46.14 -11.80
N ALA A 346 -10.35 -45.28 -12.60
CA ALA A 346 -10.11 -45.43 -14.04
C ALA A 346 -11.20 -45.19 -15.09
N HIS A 347 -10.81 -44.33 -16.05
CA HIS A 347 -11.01 -44.39 -17.50
C HIS A 347 -12.45 -44.37 -18.06
N TYR A 348 -12.83 -43.22 -18.63
CA TYR A 348 -13.05 -43.04 -20.08
C TYR A 348 -12.86 -41.58 -20.48
#